data_AF-A0A2E4F463-F1
#
_entry.id   AF-A0A2E4F463-F1
#
_cell.length_a   1.000
_cell.length_b   1.000
_cell.length_c   1.000
_cell.angle_alpha   90.00
_cell.angle_beta   90.00
_cell.angle_gamma   90.00
#
_symmetry.space_group_name_H-M   'P 1'
#
loop_
_entity.id
_entity.type
_entity.pdbx_description
1 polymer ?
#
loop_
_entity_poly.entity_id
_entity_poly.type
_entity_poly.pdbx_seq_one_letter_code
_entity_poly.pdbx_strand_id
1 'polypeptide(L)'
;KQTIDPLIVFHAYGYYRSKVAPVTKSHAASLPPVRQKLVRKNSNNGAKNFYVGSHAREVVGWDEDRSRELLDGLLGGATGADHIYTHQWKPGQLVVWDNRCLLHRGTGYDADKYRRYMRQTRVVGKGSTLLE
;
A
#
# COMPACT_ATOMS: atom_id res chain seq x y z
N LYS A 1 -5.18 -18.44 8.37
CA LYS A 1 -5.44 -17.10 8.98
C LYS A 1 -4.74 -16.91 10.33
N GLN A 2 -4.70 -17.88 11.25
CA GLN A 2 -3.96 -17.75 12.53
C GLN A 2 -2.43 -17.62 12.40
N THR A 3 -1.85 -18.00 11.26
CA THR A 3 -0.39 -18.05 11.05
C THR A 3 0.26 -16.74 10.60
N ILE A 4 -0.52 -15.77 10.10
CA ILE A 4 0.03 -14.53 9.49
C ILE A 4 -0.21 -13.26 10.32
N ASP A 5 -1.10 -13.31 11.30
CA ASP A 5 -1.42 -12.18 12.20
C ASP A 5 -0.20 -11.57 12.91
N PRO A 6 0.75 -12.38 13.47
CA PRO A 6 1.91 -11.83 14.16
C PRO A 6 3.02 -11.35 13.22
N LEU A 7 2.90 -11.53 11.90
CA LEU A 7 3.98 -11.22 10.97
C LEU A 7 4.20 -9.72 10.85
N ILE A 8 5.47 -9.35 10.79
CA ILE A 8 5.95 -7.99 10.54
C ILE A 8 6.58 -7.96 9.16
N VAL A 9 6.32 -6.90 8.41
CA VAL A 9 6.77 -6.70 7.03
C VAL A 9 7.61 -5.43 6.95
N PHE A 10 8.69 -5.46 6.19
CA PHE A 10 9.39 -4.25 5.78
C PHE A 10 8.66 -3.58 4.62
N HIS A 11 8.25 -2.33 4.83
CA HIS A 11 7.74 -1.45 3.80
C HIS A 11 8.88 -0.56 3.31
N ALA A 12 9.29 -0.74 2.06
CA ALA A 12 10.44 -0.07 1.46
C ALA A 12 10.00 0.74 0.23
N TYR A 13 10.01 2.07 0.36
CA TYR A 13 9.66 2.96 -0.75
C TYR A 13 10.64 2.82 -1.93
N GLY A 14 11.95 2.80 -1.65
CA GLY A 14 12.98 2.65 -2.67
C GLY A 14 12.87 1.36 -3.49
N TYR A 15 12.50 0.24 -2.84
CA TYR A 15 12.30 -1.06 -3.48
C TYR A 15 11.16 -1.02 -4.51
N TYR A 16 10.04 -0.37 -4.19
CA TYR A 16 8.97 -0.21 -5.16
C TYR A 16 9.38 0.73 -6.30
N ARG A 17 9.94 1.89 -5.93
CA ARG A 17 10.18 2.96 -6.89
C ARG A 17 11.18 2.53 -7.96
N SER A 18 12.20 1.73 -7.61
CA SER A 18 13.17 1.17 -8.55
C SER A 18 12.56 0.27 -9.63
N LYS A 19 11.37 -0.32 -9.40
CA LYS A 19 10.64 -1.11 -10.41
C LYS A 19 9.96 -0.25 -11.48
N VAL A 20 9.78 1.04 -11.21
CA VAL A 20 9.03 1.96 -12.09
C VAL A 20 9.94 3.05 -12.67
N ALA A 21 10.93 3.51 -11.91
CA ALA A 21 11.87 4.54 -12.33
C ALA A 21 13.20 4.42 -11.57
N PRO A 22 14.31 4.93 -12.12
CA PRO A 22 15.58 4.98 -11.40
C PRO A 22 15.47 5.72 -10.07
N VAL A 23 16.11 5.19 -9.03
CA VAL A 23 16.17 5.78 -7.69
C VAL A 23 17.62 6.07 -7.34
N THR A 24 17.94 7.32 -7.00
CA THR A 24 19.29 7.68 -6.57
C THR A 24 19.58 7.14 -5.17
N LYS A 25 20.85 6.86 -4.86
CA LYS A 25 21.27 6.38 -3.53
C LYS A 25 20.86 7.34 -2.41
N SER A 26 20.99 8.65 -2.63
CA SER A 26 20.59 9.68 -1.67
C SER A 26 19.08 9.66 -1.41
N HIS A 27 18.25 9.49 -2.44
CA HIS A 27 16.80 9.40 -2.28
C HIS A 27 16.37 8.10 -1.59
N ALA A 28 17.04 6.99 -1.87
CA ALA A 28 16.79 5.74 -1.15
C ALA A 28 17.15 5.87 0.34
N ALA A 29 18.26 6.55 0.66
CA ALA A 29 18.71 6.75 2.04
C ALA A 29 17.80 7.68 2.86
N SER A 30 17.13 8.65 2.24
CA SER A 30 16.20 9.53 2.95
C SER A 30 14.87 8.87 3.34
N LEU A 31 14.58 7.68 2.81
CA LEU A 31 13.35 6.92 3.06
C LEU A 31 13.70 5.46 3.41
N PRO A 32 14.35 5.22 4.57
CA PRO A 32 14.74 3.87 4.96
C PRO A 32 13.50 2.96 5.12
N PRO A 33 13.64 1.65 4.89
CA PRO A 33 12.56 0.70 5.11
C PRO A 33 12.00 0.79 6.54
N VAL A 34 10.68 0.70 6.66
CA VAL A 34 9.98 0.74 7.96
C VAL A 34 9.24 -0.57 8.21
N ARG A 35 9.18 -0.98 9.48
CA ARG A 35 8.46 -2.20 9.89
C ARG A 35 6.99 -1.90 10.14
N GLN A 36 6.10 -2.75 9.62
CA GLN A 36 4.66 -2.67 9.83
C GLN A 36 4.07 -4.06 10.10
N LYS A 37 2.99 -4.16 10.87
CA LYS A 37 2.21 -5.40 11.01
C LYS A 37 1.57 -5.76 9.68
N LEU A 38 1.63 -7.03 9.28
CA LEU A 38 0.96 -7.54 8.08
C LEU A 38 -0.55 -7.50 8.24
N VAL A 39 -1.07 -7.84 9.41
CA VAL A 39 -2.51 -7.77 9.71
C VAL A 39 -2.77 -6.57 10.61
N ARG A 40 -3.63 -5.66 10.17
CA ARG A 40 -4.10 -4.53 10.96
C ARG A 40 -5.53 -4.74 11.41
N LYS A 41 -5.84 -4.24 12.59
CA LYS A 41 -7.21 -4.16 13.13
C LYS A 41 -7.66 -2.71 13.10
N ASN A 42 -8.76 -2.42 12.42
CA ASN A 42 -9.33 -1.08 12.42
C ASN A 42 -9.88 -0.75 13.82
N SER A 43 -9.39 0.34 14.42
CA SER A 43 -9.76 0.75 15.79
C SER A 43 -11.25 1.07 15.96
N ASN A 44 -11.94 1.45 14.88
CA ASN A 44 -13.31 1.95 14.96
C ASN A 44 -14.34 0.83 14.87
N ASN A 45 -14.06 -0.26 14.14
CA ASN A 45 -15.02 -1.33 13.89
C ASN A 45 -14.46 -2.74 14.15
N GLY A 46 -13.19 -2.85 14.54
CA GLY A 46 -12.53 -4.12 14.85
C GLY A 46 -12.23 -5.02 13.65
N ALA A 47 -12.55 -4.60 12.42
CA ALA A 47 -12.31 -5.39 11.22
C ALA A 47 -10.81 -5.54 10.95
N LYS A 48 -10.40 -6.75 10.58
CA LYS A 48 -9.01 -7.06 10.21
C LYS A 48 -8.80 -6.90 8.70
N ASN A 49 -7.66 -6.35 8.30
CA ASN A 49 -7.26 -6.22 6.91
C ASN A 49 -5.75 -6.50 6.75
N PHE A 50 -5.34 -6.81 5.52
CA PHE A 50 -3.95 -7.00 5.16
C PHE A 50 -3.32 -5.65 4.80
N TYR A 51 -2.26 -5.27 5.49
CA TYR A 51 -1.46 -4.10 5.14
C TYR A 51 -0.39 -4.46 4.11
N VAL A 52 -0.86 -4.90 2.95
CA VAL A 52 -0.02 -5.23 1.78
C VAL A 52 -0.06 -4.09 0.77
N GLY A 53 0.70 -4.21 -0.31
CA GLY A 53 0.75 -3.22 -1.37
C GLY A 53 2.13 -3.16 -2.00
N SER A 54 2.34 -2.18 -2.88
CA SER A 54 3.57 -2.07 -3.66
C SER A 54 4.83 -1.87 -2.82
N HIS A 55 4.70 -1.26 -1.64
CA HIS A 55 5.82 -1.02 -0.72
C HIS A 55 6.15 -2.21 0.16
N ALA A 56 5.24 -3.18 0.34
CA ALA A 56 5.48 -4.37 1.16
C ALA A 56 6.52 -5.25 0.45
N ARG A 57 7.74 -5.27 0.98
CA ARG A 57 8.90 -5.91 0.35
C ARG A 57 9.06 -7.35 0.81
N GLU A 58 9.25 -7.54 2.11
CA GLU A 58 9.66 -8.81 2.70
C GLU A 58 9.14 -8.97 4.14
N VAL A 59 8.93 -10.22 4.57
CA VAL A 59 8.55 -10.54 5.96
C VAL A 59 9.83 -10.58 6.79
N VAL A 60 9.79 -9.96 7.98
CA VAL A 60 10.96 -9.90 8.88
C VAL A 60 11.40 -11.32 9.26
N GLY A 61 12.67 -11.63 8.99
CA GLY A 61 13.29 -12.91 9.33
C GLY A 61 12.94 -14.07 8.38
N TRP A 62 12.24 -13.80 7.29
CA TRP A 62 12.01 -14.79 6.22
C TRP A 62 12.96 -14.54 5.05
N ASP A 63 13.16 -15.57 4.24
CA ASP A 63 13.80 -15.44 2.93
C ASP A 63 12.91 -14.63 1.96
N GLU A 64 13.54 -14.05 0.93
CA GLU A 64 12.86 -13.17 -0.01
C GLU A 64 11.77 -13.90 -0.81
N ASP A 65 12.07 -15.08 -1.35
CA ASP A 65 11.16 -15.83 -2.21
C ASP A 65 9.88 -16.24 -1.46
N ARG A 66 10.02 -16.81 -0.26
CA ARG A 66 8.89 -17.13 0.62
C ARG A 66 8.10 -15.90 1.03
N SER A 67 8.79 -14.77 1.26
CA SER A 67 8.11 -13.51 1.54
C SER A 67 7.29 -13.03 0.35
N ARG A 68 7.83 -13.12 -0.87
CA ARG A 68 7.14 -12.72 -2.09
C ARG A 68 5.92 -13.59 -2.36
N GLU A 69 6.05 -14.90 -2.23
CA GLU A 69 4.94 -15.83 -2.41
C GLU A 69 3.73 -15.44 -1.54
N LEU A 70 3.95 -15.16 -0.26
CA LEU A 70 2.89 -14.72 0.65
C LEU A 70 2.35 -13.34 0.27
N LEU A 71 3.22 -12.35 0.10
CA LEU A 71 2.80 -10.95 -0.09
C LEU A 71 2.10 -10.74 -1.43
N ASP A 72 2.58 -11.38 -2.50
CA ASP A 72 1.97 -11.33 -3.82
C ASP A 72 0.66 -12.11 -3.87
N GLY A 73 0.57 -13.27 -3.19
CA GLY A 73 -0.69 -14.00 -3.04
C GLY A 73 -1.77 -13.19 -2.31
N LEU A 74 -1.41 -12.54 -1.20
CA LEU A 74 -2.33 -11.66 -0.44
C LEU A 74 -2.74 -10.43 -1.26
N LEU A 75 -1.79 -9.81 -1.97
CA LEU A 75 -2.08 -8.66 -2.84
C LEU A 75 -3.01 -9.07 -3.99
N GLY A 76 -2.71 -10.17 -4.67
CA GLY A 76 -3.53 -10.71 -5.76
C GLY A 76 -4.96 -10.98 -5.32
N GLY A 77 -5.14 -11.63 -4.16
CA GLY A 77 -6.44 -11.85 -3.55
C GLY A 77 -7.17 -10.55 -3.20
N ALA A 78 -6.47 -9.57 -2.62
CA ALA A 78 -7.06 -8.27 -2.27
C ALA A 78 -7.43 -7.41 -3.48
N THR A 79 -6.88 -7.72 -4.66
CA THR A 79 -7.15 -7.01 -5.92
C THR A 79 -7.94 -7.83 -6.94
N GLY A 80 -8.65 -8.89 -6.50
CA GLY A 80 -9.62 -9.60 -7.33
C GLY A 80 -10.78 -8.68 -7.76
N ALA A 81 -11.44 -8.99 -8.88
CA ALA A 81 -12.49 -8.16 -9.47
C ALA A 81 -13.62 -7.81 -8.47
N ASP A 82 -14.00 -8.75 -7.61
CA ASP A 82 -15.04 -8.58 -6.59
C ASP A 82 -14.64 -7.61 -5.45
N HIS A 83 -13.37 -7.21 -5.39
CA HIS A 83 -12.83 -6.30 -4.38
C HIS A 83 -12.47 -4.92 -4.97
N ILE A 84 -12.79 -4.66 -6.24
CA ILE A 84 -12.45 -3.41 -6.91
C ILE A 84 -13.68 -2.50 -7.05
N TYR A 85 -13.54 -1.30 -6.50
CA TYR A 85 -14.39 -0.16 -6.87
C TYR A 85 -13.64 0.76 -7.83
N THR A 86 -14.24 1.05 -8.98
CA THR A 86 -13.68 1.98 -9.98
C THR A 86 -14.47 3.29 -9.96
N HIS A 87 -13.82 4.37 -9.55
CA HIS A 87 -14.45 5.69 -9.52
C HIS A 87 -14.27 6.43 -10.86
N GLN A 88 -15.38 6.68 -11.55
CA GLN A 88 -15.43 7.52 -12.75
C GLN A 88 -15.54 8.99 -12.34
N TRP A 89 -14.41 9.69 -12.39
CA TRP A 89 -14.32 11.08 -11.95
C TRP A 89 -15.19 12.03 -12.78
N LYS A 90 -15.85 12.96 -12.10
CA LYS A 90 -16.49 14.14 -12.68
C LYS A 90 -15.89 15.42 -12.06
N PRO A 91 -15.84 16.53 -12.82
CA PRO A 91 -15.38 17.81 -12.27
C PRO A 91 -16.12 18.20 -10.99
N GLY A 92 -15.38 18.71 -10.01
CA GLY A 92 -15.92 19.14 -8.72
C GLY A 92 -16.12 18.03 -7.68
N GLN A 93 -15.88 16.76 -8.01
CA GLN A 93 -16.01 15.68 -7.04
C GLN A 93 -14.86 15.65 -6.03
N LEU A 94 -15.22 15.31 -4.79
CA LEU A 94 -14.30 14.99 -3.71
C LEU A 94 -14.49 13.52 -3.33
N VAL A 95 -13.40 12.77 -3.31
CA VAL A 95 -13.37 11.41 -2.76
C VAL A 95 -12.46 11.41 -1.55
N VAL A 96 -12.97 10.91 -0.44
CA VAL A 96 -12.23 10.69 0.80
C VAL A 96 -12.16 9.19 1.05
N TRP A 97 -10.98 8.69 1.40
CA TRP A 97 -10.77 7.27 1.63
C TRP A 97 -9.83 7.02 2.80
N ASP A 98 -9.98 5.87 3.47
CA ASP A 98 -9.16 5.46 4.61
C ASP A 98 -8.05 4.51 4.17
N ASN A 99 -6.81 5.01 4.12
CA ASN A 99 -5.63 4.22 3.74
C ASN A 99 -5.35 3.03 4.68
N ARG A 100 -6.01 2.96 5.85
CA ARG A 100 -5.83 1.85 6.80
C ARG A 100 -6.55 0.58 6.40
N CYS A 101 -7.44 0.60 5.41
CA CYS A 101 -8.27 -0.55 5.04
C CYS A 101 -8.51 -0.73 3.53
N LEU A 102 -7.74 -0.07 2.68
CA LEU A 102 -7.86 -0.22 1.22
C LEU A 102 -6.54 0.00 0.50
N LEU A 103 -6.49 -0.55 -0.71
CA LEU A 103 -5.51 -0.23 -1.74
C LEU A 103 -6.15 0.75 -2.73
N HIS A 104 -5.34 1.62 -3.33
CA HIS A 104 -5.79 2.48 -4.42
C HIS A 104 -4.71 2.64 -5.47
N ARG A 105 -5.12 2.84 -6.73
CA ARG A 105 -4.23 3.21 -7.84
C ARG A 105 -4.96 4.11 -8.82
N GLY A 106 -4.21 4.97 -9.50
CA GLY A 106 -4.70 5.63 -10.71
C GLY A 106 -4.60 4.68 -11.91
N THR A 107 -5.56 4.75 -12.81
CA THR A 107 -5.46 4.13 -14.14
C THR A 107 -4.71 5.08 -15.09
N GLY A 108 -4.13 4.52 -16.15
CA GLY A 108 -3.56 5.32 -17.25
C GLY A 108 -4.64 6.17 -17.92
N TYR A 109 -4.21 7.30 -18.49
CA TYR A 109 -5.05 8.19 -19.31
C TYR A 109 -4.19 8.77 -20.43
N ASP A 110 -4.84 9.24 -21.49
CA ASP A 110 -4.17 9.92 -22.60
C ASP A 110 -3.73 11.33 -22.14
N ALA A 111 -2.46 11.42 -21.74
CA ALA A 111 -1.86 12.64 -21.20
C ALA A 111 -1.47 13.65 -22.30
N ASP A 112 -1.36 13.21 -23.55
CA ASP A 112 -1.08 14.08 -24.70
C ASP A 112 -2.36 14.83 -25.11
N LYS A 113 -3.52 14.18 -24.97
CA LYS A 113 -4.82 14.76 -25.31
C LYS A 113 -5.48 15.52 -24.16
N TYR A 114 -5.34 15.05 -22.91
CA TYR A 114 -6.09 15.58 -21.78
C TYR A 114 -5.20 16.06 -20.64
N ARG A 115 -5.50 17.26 -20.12
CA ARG A 115 -4.91 17.74 -18.86
C ARG A 115 -5.69 17.20 -17.67
N ARG A 116 -4.99 16.63 -16.68
CA ARG A 116 -5.59 16.17 -15.42
C ARG A 116 -5.11 17.04 -14.25
N TYR A 117 -6.04 17.75 -13.60
CA TYR A 117 -5.75 18.56 -12.42
C TYR A 117 -6.46 18.01 -11.19
N MET A 118 -5.67 17.57 -10.20
CA MET A 118 -6.15 16.95 -8.96
C MET A 118 -5.49 17.67 -7.78
N ARG A 119 -6.26 17.97 -6.74
CA ARG A 119 -5.73 18.45 -5.46
C ARG A 119 -5.88 17.35 -4.43
N GLN A 120 -4.84 17.13 -3.63
CA GLN A 120 -4.85 16.15 -2.56
C GLN A 120 -4.43 16.79 -1.24
N THR A 121 -5.08 16.36 -0.17
CA THR A 121 -4.64 16.58 1.21
C THR A 121 -4.61 15.24 1.94
N ARG A 122 -3.82 15.14 3.01
CA ARG A 122 -3.65 13.90 3.78
C ARG A 122 -3.66 14.21 5.26
N VAL A 123 -4.39 13.39 6.01
CA VAL A 123 -4.32 13.39 7.47
C VAL A 123 -3.28 12.36 7.89
N VAL A 124 -2.33 12.78 8.73
CA VAL A 124 -1.28 11.88 9.24
C VAL A 124 -1.89 10.81 10.16
N GLY A 125 -1.38 9.58 10.06
CA GLY A 125 -1.79 8.50 10.96
C GLY A 125 -1.29 8.74 12.40
N LYS A 126 -1.97 8.15 13.38
CA LYS A 126 -1.62 8.30 14.81
C LYS A 126 -0.23 7.77 15.18
N GLY A 127 0.29 6.78 14.45
CA GLY A 127 1.59 6.18 14.75
C GLY A 127 1.88 4.92 13.96
N SER A 128 2.91 4.21 14.40
CA SER A 128 3.32 2.92 13.82
C SER A 128 2.29 1.83 14.12
N THR A 129 2.06 0.94 13.15
CA THR A 129 1.19 -0.24 13.36
C THR A 129 1.74 -1.21 14.40
N LEU A 130 3.02 -1.11 14.75
CA LEU A 130 3.62 -1.92 15.81
C LEU A 130 3.09 -1.56 17.21
N LEU A 131 2.51 -0.36 17.37
CA LEU A 131 1.92 0.13 18.61
C LEU A 131 0.39 -0.10 18.66
N GLU A 132 -0.22 -0.54 17.56
CA GLU A 132 -1.68 -0.79 17.44
C GLU A 132 -2.11 -2.14 18.00
#